data_AF-A0A6A7RYK0-F1
#
_entry.id   AF-A0A6A7RYK0-F1
#
_cell.length_a   1.000
_cell.length_b   1.000
_cell.length_c   1.000
_cell.angle_alpha   90.00
_cell.angle_beta   90.00
_cell.angle_gamma   90.00
#
_symmetry.space_group_name_H-M   'P 1'
#
loop_
_entity.id
_entity.type
_entity.pdbx_description
1 polymer ?
#
loop_
_entity_poly.entity_id
_entity_poly.type
_entity_poly.pdbx_seq_one_letter_code
_entity_poly.pdbx_strand_id
1 'polypeptide(L)'
;MTVLKEYFNDAWLPVLQHNHLESFEALWELNKDEWFEPPNYRRGGWSGVIRTSIALPEGGKVGVFIKRQENHFFRSWRNLFRLTATFEREFRNILNFRKLGVPTLEPIYYCQKTVAGKLRAIVVTRELAGYQPFDAPCYKPINQLAKGRRRPLIARVAKTLRQMHDARLQHNCLYLKHIFVKEEPGGATDVRLIDLEKAKWRPIRSIIATRDLYSLYRCAGGWSRTDRLRFFLAYRDEDHLSVESKKLLRSIVKRLVDKKRRV
;
A
#
# COMPACT_ATOMS: atom_id res chain seq x y z
N MET A 1 8.75 -31.07 -2.09
CA MET A 1 8.26 -29.69 -1.87
C MET A 1 6.78 -29.67 -2.24
N THR A 2 5.93 -28.92 -1.53
CA THR A 2 4.49 -28.86 -1.84
C THR A 2 4.08 -27.41 -2.03
N VAL A 3 3.65 -27.07 -3.26
CA VAL A 3 3.07 -25.76 -3.57
C VAL A 3 1.66 -25.72 -2.99
N LEU A 4 1.38 -24.71 -2.17
CA LEU A 4 0.09 -24.53 -1.53
C LEU A 4 -0.78 -23.54 -2.30
N LYS A 5 -0.16 -22.54 -2.93
CA LYS A 5 -0.84 -21.52 -3.72
C LYS A 5 0.17 -20.82 -4.62
N GLU A 6 -0.20 -20.58 -5.86
CA GLU A 6 0.64 -19.92 -6.85
C GLU A 6 -0.21 -18.99 -7.73
N TYR A 7 0.39 -17.91 -8.18
CA TYR A 7 -0.20 -16.92 -9.06
C TYR A 7 0.89 -16.34 -9.95
N PHE A 8 0.60 -16.31 -11.25
CA PHE A 8 1.34 -15.57 -12.25
C PHE A 8 0.45 -14.49 -12.86
N ASN A 9 1.05 -13.33 -13.11
CA ASN A 9 0.44 -12.34 -13.97
C ASN A 9 0.85 -12.64 -15.42
N ASP A 10 -0.10 -13.07 -16.25
CA ASP A 10 0.17 -13.52 -17.63
C ASP A 10 0.90 -12.46 -18.47
N ALA A 11 0.62 -11.17 -18.22
CA ALA A 11 1.30 -10.07 -18.90
C ALA A 11 2.80 -9.98 -18.58
N TRP A 12 3.25 -10.60 -17.49
CA TRP A 12 4.64 -10.62 -17.06
C TRP A 12 5.35 -11.94 -17.37
N LEU A 13 4.63 -12.97 -17.82
CA LEU A 13 5.24 -14.27 -18.10
C LEU A 13 6.38 -14.19 -19.14
N PRO A 14 6.25 -13.47 -20.27
CA PRO A 14 7.35 -13.31 -21.23
C PRO A 14 8.58 -12.63 -20.61
N VAL A 15 8.37 -11.65 -19.74
CA VAL A 15 9.45 -10.93 -19.04
C VAL A 15 10.16 -11.86 -18.05
N LEU A 16 9.41 -12.66 -17.29
CA LEU A 16 9.99 -13.62 -16.35
C LEU A 16 10.80 -14.70 -17.08
N GLN A 17 10.27 -15.27 -18.17
CA GLN A 17 10.95 -16.27 -18.99
C GLN A 17 12.25 -15.72 -19.60
N HIS A 18 12.22 -14.48 -20.11
CA HIS A 18 13.42 -13.82 -20.64
C HIS A 18 14.55 -13.69 -19.62
N ASN A 19 14.22 -13.63 -18.32
CA ASN A 19 15.21 -13.54 -17.24
C ASN A 19 15.44 -14.88 -16.52
N HIS A 20 14.82 -15.99 -16.95
CA HIS A 20 14.83 -17.28 -16.26
C HIS A 20 14.28 -17.21 -14.81
N LEU A 21 13.23 -16.41 -14.60
CA LEU A 21 12.60 -16.11 -13.30
C LEU A 21 11.17 -16.64 -13.18
N GLU A 22 10.79 -17.64 -13.98
CA GLU A 22 9.47 -18.26 -13.99
C GLU A 22 9.22 -19.28 -12.87
N SER A 23 10.19 -19.50 -11.97
CA SER A 23 10.05 -20.44 -10.86
C SER A 23 10.19 -19.76 -9.49
N PHE A 24 9.57 -20.37 -8.48
CA PHE A 24 9.77 -19.96 -7.09
C PHE A 24 11.26 -19.95 -6.72
N GLU A 25 12.00 -20.99 -7.07
CA GLU A 25 13.41 -21.19 -6.75
C GLU A 25 14.25 -20.04 -7.29
N ALA A 26 14.09 -19.72 -8.58
CA ALA A 26 14.81 -18.63 -9.23
C ALA A 26 14.53 -17.29 -8.52
N LEU A 27 13.26 -16.97 -8.26
CA LEU A 27 12.88 -15.74 -7.56
C LEU A 27 13.27 -15.73 -6.07
N TRP A 28 13.36 -16.89 -5.43
CA TRP A 28 13.78 -17.01 -4.03
C TRP A 28 15.28 -16.77 -3.87
N GLU A 29 16.09 -17.27 -4.79
CA GLU A 29 17.55 -17.17 -4.75
C GLU A 29 18.10 -15.87 -5.35
N LEU A 30 17.36 -15.21 -6.25
CA LEU A 30 17.78 -13.98 -6.92
C LEU A 30 18.23 -12.89 -5.93
N ASN A 31 19.50 -12.49 -5.95
CA ASN A 31 20.04 -11.42 -5.07
C ASN A 31 19.65 -11.59 -3.60
N LYS A 32 19.62 -12.84 -3.09
CA LYS A 32 19.12 -13.15 -1.74
C LYS A 32 19.86 -12.47 -0.59
N ASP A 33 21.07 -12.00 -0.84
CA ASP A 33 21.93 -11.35 0.16
C ASP A 33 21.93 -9.80 0.03
N GLU A 34 21.32 -9.26 -1.02
CA GLU A 34 21.24 -7.81 -1.29
C GLU A 34 19.94 -7.19 -0.76
N TRP A 35 19.83 -7.10 0.56
CA TRP A 35 18.61 -6.63 1.21
C TRP A 35 18.35 -5.14 0.99
N PHE A 36 17.17 -4.81 0.48
CA PHE A 36 16.63 -3.44 0.50
C PHE A 36 16.01 -3.11 1.87
N GLU A 37 15.22 -4.04 2.40
CA GLU A 37 14.82 -4.07 3.81
C GLU A 37 15.33 -5.37 4.43
N PRO A 38 16.20 -5.31 5.46
CA PRO A 38 16.81 -6.50 6.06
C PRO A 38 15.74 -7.40 6.71
N PRO A 39 16.02 -8.71 6.88
CA PRO A 39 15.09 -9.64 7.51
C PRO A 39 14.63 -9.17 8.89
N ASN A 40 13.32 -8.98 9.03
CA ASN A 40 12.66 -8.65 10.29
C ASN A 40 12.15 -9.93 10.95
N TYR A 41 12.76 -10.30 12.09
CA TYR A 41 12.43 -11.52 12.83
C TYR A 41 11.28 -11.28 13.80
N ARG A 42 10.10 -11.82 13.46
CA ARG A 42 8.88 -11.71 14.26
C ARG A 42 7.87 -12.77 13.83
N ARG A 43 6.82 -12.98 14.64
CA ARG A 43 5.68 -13.86 14.30
C ARG A 43 6.09 -15.30 13.95
N GLY A 44 7.14 -15.81 14.61
CA GLY A 44 7.63 -17.19 14.45
C GLY A 44 8.64 -17.40 13.31
N GLY A 45 9.02 -16.34 12.60
CA GLY A 45 9.98 -16.45 11.49
C GLY A 45 10.49 -15.08 11.06
N TRP A 46 10.73 -14.90 9.77
CA TRP A 46 11.27 -13.66 9.22
C TRP A 46 10.58 -13.23 7.93
N SER A 47 10.65 -11.93 7.64
CA SER A 47 10.28 -11.35 6.36
C SER A 47 11.30 -10.29 5.95
N GLY A 48 11.70 -10.26 4.68
CA GLY A 48 12.61 -9.25 4.13
C GLY A 48 12.19 -8.83 2.72
N VAL A 49 12.78 -7.76 2.22
CA VAL A 49 12.48 -7.21 0.89
C VAL A 49 13.78 -6.96 0.14
N ILE A 50 13.83 -7.37 -1.11
CA ILE A 50 14.87 -6.96 -2.06
C ILE A 50 14.27 -6.09 -3.15
N ARG A 51 15.11 -5.21 -3.71
CA ARG A 51 14.80 -4.38 -4.87
C ARG A 51 15.80 -4.73 -5.96
N THR A 52 15.34 -5.17 -7.11
CA THR A 52 16.20 -5.50 -8.25
C THR A 52 15.57 -5.02 -9.56
N SER A 53 16.31 -5.07 -10.65
CA SER A 53 15.82 -4.71 -11.98
C SER A 53 15.98 -5.90 -12.93
N ILE A 54 14.91 -6.25 -13.64
CA ILE A 54 14.89 -7.35 -14.61
C ILE A 54 14.82 -6.79 -16.03
N ALA A 55 15.43 -7.49 -16.99
CA ALA A 55 15.47 -7.08 -18.39
C ALA A 55 14.09 -7.24 -19.06
N LEU A 56 13.72 -6.30 -19.93
CA LEU A 56 12.52 -6.42 -20.76
C LEU A 56 12.88 -7.06 -22.10
N PRO A 57 12.02 -7.93 -22.70
CA PRO A 57 12.28 -8.53 -24.01
C PRO A 57 12.53 -7.50 -25.13
N GLU A 58 11.85 -6.36 -25.05
CA GLU A 58 11.93 -5.23 -25.99
C GLU A 58 13.21 -4.38 -25.82
N GLY A 59 14.03 -4.69 -24.81
CA GLY A 59 15.15 -3.86 -24.37
C GLY A 59 14.83 -2.97 -23.16
N GLY A 60 15.88 -2.59 -22.43
CA GLY A 60 15.78 -1.85 -21.17
C GLY A 60 15.53 -2.74 -19.95
N LYS A 61 15.23 -2.11 -18.81
CA LYS A 61 15.02 -2.79 -17.53
C LYS A 61 13.83 -2.21 -16.79
N VAL A 62 13.19 -3.04 -15.97
CA VAL A 62 12.13 -2.64 -15.05
C VAL A 62 12.45 -3.04 -13.63
N GLY A 63 12.26 -2.10 -12.70
CA GLY A 63 12.43 -2.37 -11.28
C GLY A 63 11.31 -3.25 -10.73
N VAL A 64 11.67 -4.17 -9.84
CA VAL A 64 10.74 -5.04 -9.11
C VAL A 64 11.14 -5.11 -7.63
N PHE A 65 10.14 -5.27 -6.78
CA PHE A 65 10.33 -5.61 -5.37
C PHE A 65 9.96 -7.07 -5.16
N ILE A 66 10.85 -7.83 -4.51
CA ILE A 66 10.62 -9.22 -4.14
C ILE A 66 10.59 -9.27 -2.62
N LYS A 67 9.41 -9.53 -2.07
CA LYS A 67 9.23 -9.74 -0.64
C LYS A 67 9.29 -11.23 -0.34
N ARG A 68 10.17 -11.63 0.58
CA ARG A 68 10.36 -13.02 1.01
C ARG A 68 10.00 -13.20 2.46
N GLN A 69 9.41 -14.34 2.78
CA GLN A 69 9.20 -14.73 4.15
C GLN A 69 9.37 -16.23 4.37
N GLU A 70 9.81 -16.59 5.57
CA GLU A 70 9.88 -17.96 6.04
C GLU A 70 9.29 -18.01 7.45
N ASN A 71 8.33 -18.91 7.68
CA ASN A 71 7.65 -19.11 8.97
C ASN A 71 7.09 -17.84 9.63
N HIS A 72 6.84 -16.78 8.86
CA HIS A 72 6.30 -15.52 9.37
C HIS A 72 4.76 -15.49 9.21
N PHE A 73 4.06 -15.78 10.31
CA PHE A 73 2.64 -16.14 10.27
C PHE A 73 1.68 -15.05 10.76
N PHE A 74 0.41 -15.21 10.39
CA PHE A 74 -0.71 -14.59 11.07
C PHE A 74 -1.85 -15.59 11.28
N ARG A 75 -2.75 -15.26 12.20
CA ARG A 75 -4.02 -15.97 12.41
C ARG A 75 -5.19 -15.04 12.11
N SER A 76 -6.25 -15.59 11.55
CA SER A 76 -7.49 -14.86 11.28
C SER A 76 -8.69 -15.80 11.38
N TRP A 77 -9.81 -15.29 11.90
CA TRP A 77 -11.11 -15.95 11.87
C TRP A 77 -11.49 -16.44 10.46
N ARG A 78 -11.11 -15.69 9.41
CA ARG A 78 -11.39 -16.04 8.01
C ARG A 78 -10.72 -17.34 7.54
N ASN A 79 -9.68 -17.79 8.23
CA ASN A 79 -9.02 -19.06 7.96
C ASN A 79 -9.09 -19.98 9.18
N LEU A 80 -10.15 -19.85 10.01
CA LEU A 80 -10.35 -20.65 11.22
C LEU A 80 -9.10 -20.68 12.13
N PHE A 81 -8.40 -19.54 12.23
CA PHE A 81 -7.14 -19.37 12.98
C PHE A 81 -5.96 -20.25 12.54
N ARG A 82 -6.03 -20.91 11.39
CA ARG A 82 -4.89 -21.61 10.80
C ARG A 82 -3.73 -20.63 10.56
N LEU A 83 -2.51 -21.09 10.85
CA LEU A 83 -1.30 -20.33 10.58
C LEU A 83 -1.16 -20.12 9.07
N THR A 84 -1.13 -18.86 8.65
CA THR A 84 -1.06 -18.46 7.24
C THR A 84 0.10 -17.51 7.04
N ALA A 85 0.76 -17.57 5.87
CA ALA A 85 1.82 -16.64 5.50
C ALA A 85 1.32 -15.19 5.50
N THR A 86 2.04 -14.27 6.13
CA THR A 86 1.61 -12.86 6.20
C THR A 86 1.46 -12.22 4.82
N PHE A 87 2.33 -12.58 3.88
CA PHE A 87 2.25 -12.14 2.49
C PHE A 87 1.07 -12.69 1.70
N GLU A 88 0.45 -13.80 2.11
CA GLU A 88 -0.85 -14.21 1.53
C GLU A 88 -1.89 -13.10 1.69
N ARG A 89 -1.91 -12.47 2.86
CA ARG A 89 -2.90 -11.44 3.18
C ARG A 89 -2.64 -10.16 2.40
N GLU A 90 -1.37 -9.74 2.31
CA GLU A 90 -0.98 -8.59 1.52
C GLU A 90 -1.30 -8.82 0.03
N PHE A 91 -0.88 -9.96 -0.53
CA PHE A 91 -1.16 -10.34 -1.91
C PHE A 91 -2.66 -10.35 -2.22
N ARG A 92 -3.47 -11.00 -1.38
CA ARG A 92 -4.93 -11.02 -1.53
C ARG A 92 -5.52 -9.62 -1.51
N ASN A 93 -5.01 -8.73 -0.65
CA ASN A 93 -5.47 -7.35 -0.59
C ASN A 93 -5.07 -6.57 -1.85
N ILE A 94 -3.86 -6.76 -2.39
CA ILE A 94 -3.45 -6.17 -3.68
C ILE A 94 -4.41 -6.58 -4.79
N LEU A 95 -4.70 -7.88 -4.93
CA LEU A 95 -5.68 -8.37 -5.92
C LEU A 95 -7.06 -7.76 -5.71
N ASN A 96 -7.54 -7.68 -4.48
CA ASN A 96 -8.86 -7.13 -4.17
C ASN A 96 -8.94 -5.63 -4.47
N PHE A 97 -7.89 -4.85 -4.17
CA PHE A 97 -7.82 -3.43 -4.52
C PHE A 97 -7.89 -3.25 -6.03
N ARG A 98 -7.10 -4.02 -6.80
CA ARG A 98 -7.11 -3.99 -8.27
C ARG A 98 -8.47 -4.37 -8.84
N LYS A 99 -9.10 -5.44 -8.35
CA LYS A 99 -10.45 -5.87 -8.76
C LYS A 99 -11.50 -4.77 -8.56
N LEU A 100 -11.36 -3.97 -7.50
CA LEU A 100 -12.26 -2.86 -7.18
C LEU A 100 -11.84 -1.53 -7.82
N GLY A 101 -10.85 -1.56 -8.71
CA GLY A 101 -10.33 -0.38 -9.42
C GLY A 101 -9.55 0.60 -8.53
N VAL A 102 -9.25 0.25 -7.28
CA VAL A 102 -8.52 1.12 -6.35
C VAL A 102 -7.02 1.11 -6.70
N PRO A 103 -6.41 2.25 -7.01
CA PRO A 103 -5.01 2.32 -7.43
C PRO A 103 -4.04 1.76 -6.37
N THR A 104 -3.30 0.73 -6.74
CA THR A 104 -2.29 0.07 -5.89
C THR A 104 -1.18 -0.54 -6.75
N LEU A 105 -0.32 -1.34 -6.12
CA LEU A 105 0.77 -2.12 -6.72
C LEU A 105 0.27 -3.05 -7.83
N GLU A 106 1.16 -3.32 -8.78
CA GLU A 106 0.97 -4.35 -9.79
C GLU A 106 1.67 -5.63 -9.34
N PRO A 107 0.92 -6.70 -8.99
CA PRO A 107 1.51 -7.98 -8.66
C PRO A 107 2.02 -8.66 -9.94
N ILE A 108 3.23 -9.21 -9.84
CA ILE A 108 3.89 -9.96 -10.92
C ILE A 108 3.78 -11.45 -10.64
N TYR A 109 4.11 -11.86 -9.42
CA TYR A 109 4.12 -13.26 -9.00
C TYR A 109 3.79 -13.38 -7.52
N TYR A 110 3.11 -14.46 -7.15
CA TYR A 110 2.97 -14.88 -5.76
C TYR A 110 3.05 -16.39 -5.68
N CYS A 111 3.79 -16.90 -4.71
CA CYS A 111 3.76 -18.32 -4.41
C CYS A 111 3.98 -18.56 -2.93
N GLN A 112 3.29 -19.56 -2.40
CA GLN A 112 3.44 -20.08 -1.05
C GLN A 112 3.66 -21.58 -1.12
N LYS A 113 4.72 -22.06 -0.48
CA LYS A 113 5.07 -23.48 -0.48
C LYS A 113 5.85 -23.90 0.76
N THR A 114 5.86 -25.20 1.03
CA THR A 114 6.66 -25.78 2.11
C THR A 114 7.97 -26.33 1.57
N VAL A 115 9.10 -25.86 2.13
CA VAL A 115 10.46 -26.28 1.79
C VAL A 115 11.15 -26.75 3.07
N ALA A 116 11.58 -28.01 3.12
CA ALA A 116 12.21 -28.62 4.30
C ALA A 116 11.43 -28.36 5.62
N GLY A 117 10.10 -28.54 5.58
CA GLY A 117 9.22 -28.31 6.73
C GLY A 117 8.91 -26.85 7.05
N LYS A 118 9.51 -25.88 6.33
CA LYS A 118 9.30 -24.45 6.55
C LYS A 118 8.33 -23.86 5.53
N LEU A 119 7.36 -23.07 6.00
CA LEU A 119 6.44 -22.35 5.12
C LEU A 119 7.13 -21.11 4.57
N ARG A 120 7.35 -21.08 3.27
CA ARG A 120 7.88 -19.91 2.56
C ARG A 120 6.81 -19.26 1.70
N ALA A 121 6.87 -17.94 1.58
CA ALA A 121 6.05 -17.22 0.62
C ALA A 121 6.83 -16.07 -0.02
N ILE A 122 6.54 -15.81 -1.29
CA ILE A 122 7.08 -14.71 -2.09
C ILE A 122 5.93 -13.87 -2.62
N VAL A 123 6.09 -12.55 -2.57
CA VAL A 123 5.28 -11.61 -3.37
C VAL A 123 6.23 -10.76 -4.20
N VAL A 124 6.04 -10.77 -5.51
CA VAL A 124 6.76 -9.91 -6.45
C VAL A 124 5.81 -8.84 -6.96
N THR A 125 6.21 -7.58 -6.86
CA THR A 125 5.45 -6.45 -7.40
C THR A 125 6.33 -5.57 -8.26
N ARG A 126 5.76 -5.01 -9.32
CA ARG A 126 6.42 -3.97 -10.11
C ARG A 126 6.78 -2.79 -9.22
N GLU A 127 7.97 -2.24 -9.41
CA GLU A 127 8.35 -0.98 -8.78
C GLU A 127 7.49 0.18 -9.29
N LEU A 128 7.09 1.07 -8.38
CA LEU A 128 6.45 2.33 -8.69
C LEU A 128 7.49 3.37 -9.16
N ALA A 129 8.09 3.14 -10.32
CA ALA A 129 9.13 4.03 -10.87
C ALA A 129 8.60 5.45 -11.09
N GLY A 130 9.35 6.45 -10.61
CA GLY A 130 8.97 7.87 -10.66
C GLY A 130 7.96 8.31 -9.60
N TYR A 131 7.48 7.39 -8.75
CA TYR A 131 6.63 7.76 -7.62
C TYR A 131 7.46 8.14 -6.40
N GLN A 132 6.93 9.06 -5.61
CA GLN A 132 7.50 9.46 -4.32
C GLN A 132 6.45 9.25 -3.21
N PRO A 133 6.83 8.78 -2.02
CA PRO A 133 5.95 8.78 -0.86
C PRO A 133 5.42 10.20 -0.60
N PHE A 134 4.17 10.36 -0.17
CA PHE A 134 3.57 11.68 0.06
C PHE A 134 4.13 12.39 1.32
N ASP A 135 5.10 11.77 1.98
CA ASP A 135 5.93 12.36 3.03
C ASP A 135 7.40 12.52 2.61
N ALA A 136 7.71 12.40 1.32
CA ALA A 136 9.04 12.69 0.78
C ALA A 136 9.41 14.17 0.98
N PRO A 137 10.72 14.51 0.99
CA PRO A 137 11.19 15.89 1.16
C PRO A 137 10.58 16.89 0.17
N CYS A 138 10.31 16.48 -1.08
CA CYS A 138 9.71 17.33 -2.11
C CYS A 138 8.26 17.77 -1.81
N TYR A 139 7.62 17.18 -0.79
CA TYR A 139 6.29 17.53 -0.31
C TYR A 139 6.29 18.16 1.09
N LYS A 140 7.45 18.27 1.74
CA LYS A 140 7.59 18.71 3.13
C LYS A 140 8.30 20.06 3.24
N PRO A 141 7.72 21.02 3.98
CA PRO A 141 6.37 21.02 4.52
C PRO A 141 5.36 21.38 3.41
N ILE A 142 4.20 20.73 3.44
CA ILE A 142 3.21 20.87 2.35
C ILE A 142 2.73 22.31 2.16
N ASN A 143 2.72 23.12 3.22
CA ASN A 143 2.27 24.50 3.20
C ASN A 143 3.21 25.44 2.41
N GLN A 144 4.47 25.07 2.20
CA GLN A 144 5.44 25.81 1.39
C GLN A 144 5.28 25.53 -0.12
N LEU A 145 4.56 24.49 -0.51
CA LEU A 145 4.26 24.23 -1.91
C LEU A 145 3.37 25.34 -2.49
N ALA A 146 3.70 25.77 -3.72
CA ALA A 146 2.90 26.72 -4.47
C ALA A 146 1.44 26.25 -4.57
N LYS A 147 0.48 27.17 -4.42
CA LYS A 147 -0.96 26.84 -4.36
C LYS A 147 -1.43 26.03 -5.58
N GLY A 148 -0.91 26.34 -6.77
CA GLY A 148 -1.22 25.64 -8.03
C GLY A 148 -0.78 24.17 -8.05
N ARG A 149 0.31 23.81 -7.36
CA ARG A 149 0.75 22.42 -7.19
C ARG A 149 0.06 21.74 -6.02
N ARG A 150 -0.04 22.45 -4.88
CA ARG A 150 -0.55 21.91 -3.62
C ARG A 150 -2.02 21.48 -3.67
N ARG A 151 -2.89 22.29 -4.28
CA ARG A 151 -4.34 22.04 -4.27
C ARG A 151 -4.72 20.81 -5.11
N PRO A 152 -4.29 20.66 -6.39
CA PRO A 152 -4.58 19.47 -7.18
C PRO A 152 -4.01 18.21 -6.53
N LEU A 153 -2.80 18.28 -5.99
CA LEU A 153 -2.15 17.17 -5.28
C LEU A 153 -2.99 16.68 -4.10
N ILE A 154 -3.37 17.59 -3.18
CA ILE A 154 -4.23 17.25 -2.03
C ILE A 154 -5.58 16.67 -2.51
N ALA A 155 -6.19 17.28 -3.53
CA ALA A 155 -7.47 16.83 -4.06
C ALA A 155 -7.38 15.42 -4.67
N ARG A 156 -6.32 15.13 -5.43
CA ARG A 156 -6.13 13.81 -6.05
C ARG A 156 -5.92 12.71 -5.00
N VAL A 157 -5.09 12.98 -3.98
CA VAL A 157 -4.91 12.04 -2.86
C VAL A 157 -6.24 11.82 -2.13
N ALA A 158 -6.99 12.88 -1.84
CA ALA A 158 -8.28 12.79 -1.19
C ALA A 158 -9.30 11.95 -2.00
N LYS A 159 -9.38 12.17 -3.32
CA LYS A 159 -10.25 11.40 -4.24
C LYS A 159 -9.86 9.93 -4.31
N THR A 160 -8.57 9.62 -4.31
CA THR A 160 -8.08 8.22 -4.30
C THR A 160 -8.48 7.50 -3.01
N LEU A 161 -8.40 8.19 -1.86
CA LEU A 161 -8.82 7.63 -0.58
C LEU A 161 -10.36 7.53 -0.46
N ARG A 162 -11.10 8.45 -1.07
CA ARG A 162 -12.55 8.34 -1.24
C ARG A 162 -12.91 7.07 -2.00
N GLN A 163 -12.28 6.84 -3.15
CA GLN A 163 -12.50 5.64 -3.97
C GLN A 163 -12.24 4.35 -3.17
N MET A 164 -11.14 4.30 -2.39
CA MET A 164 -10.86 3.17 -1.50
C MET A 164 -11.98 2.94 -0.47
N HIS A 165 -12.45 4.00 0.19
CA HIS A 165 -13.48 3.90 1.23
C HIS A 165 -14.88 3.62 0.66
N ASP A 166 -15.18 4.09 -0.55
CA ASP A 166 -16.42 3.80 -1.28
C ASP A 166 -16.48 2.32 -1.67
N ALA A 167 -15.33 1.74 -2.03
CA ALA A 167 -15.15 0.29 -2.19
C ALA A 167 -15.15 -0.50 -0.87
N ARG A 168 -15.47 0.15 0.26
CA ARG A 168 -15.56 -0.44 1.62
C ARG A 168 -14.23 -1.00 2.14
N LEU A 169 -13.11 -0.51 1.62
CA LEU A 169 -11.77 -0.93 2.03
C LEU A 169 -11.23 0.00 3.10
N GLN A 170 -10.79 -0.57 4.22
CA GLN A 170 -10.09 0.10 5.29
C GLN A 170 -8.63 -0.29 5.28
N HIS A 171 -7.72 0.66 5.14
CA HIS A 171 -6.28 0.45 5.11
C HIS A 171 -5.70 0.07 6.49
N ASN A 172 -6.27 0.56 7.59
CA ASN A 172 -5.82 0.42 8.99
C ASN A 172 -4.48 1.08 9.36
N CYS A 173 -3.58 1.23 8.40
CA CYS A 173 -2.26 1.85 8.57
C CYS A 173 -2.04 2.95 7.54
N LEU A 174 -3.08 3.75 7.28
CA LEU A 174 -2.99 4.87 6.35
C LEU A 174 -2.08 5.97 6.87
N TYR A 175 -0.85 6.02 6.36
CA TYR A 175 0.16 7.03 6.64
C TYR A 175 0.61 7.66 5.33
N LEU A 176 1.14 8.88 5.39
CA LEU A 176 1.61 9.60 4.19
C LEU A 176 2.68 8.81 3.41
N LYS A 177 3.56 8.09 4.12
CA LYS A 177 4.56 7.20 3.49
C LYS A 177 3.99 6.00 2.74
N HIS A 178 2.71 5.68 2.91
CA HIS A 178 2.03 4.58 2.18
C HIS A 178 1.17 5.09 1.02
N ILE A 179 1.22 6.39 0.75
CA ILE A 179 0.55 7.04 -0.37
C ILE A 179 1.65 7.47 -1.32
N PHE A 180 1.81 6.77 -2.44
CA PHE A 180 2.81 7.08 -3.45
C PHE A 180 2.18 7.98 -4.50
N VAL A 181 2.89 9.04 -4.88
CA VAL A 181 2.42 10.06 -5.81
C VAL A 181 3.41 10.17 -6.96
N LYS A 182 2.89 10.21 -8.19
CA LYS A 182 3.65 10.59 -9.38
C LYS A 182 2.99 11.81 -10.01
N GLU A 183 3.73 12.89 -10.14
CA GLU A 183 3.32 14.09 -10.86
C GLU A 183 3.81 13.96 -12.29
N GLU A 184 2.90 14.01 -13.26
CA GLU A 184 3.22 13.87 -14.69
C GLU A 184 3.41 15.25 -15.34
N PRO A 185 4.21 15.33 -16.43
CA PRO A 185 4.24 16.52 -17.29
C PRO A 185 2.82 16.86 -17.77
N GLY A 186 2.39 18.11 -17.57
CA GLY A 186 1.01 18.54 -17.86
C GLY A 186 0.08 18.61 -16.64
N GLY A 187 0.58 18.33 -15.43
CA GLY A 187 -0.13 18.59 -14.17
C GLY A 187 -1.07 17.46 -13.72
N ALA A 188 -1.12 16.35 -14.45
CA ALA A 188 -1.79 15.14 -13.98
C ALA A 188 -1.03 14.56 -12.78
N THR A 189 -1.76 13.91 -11.87
CA THR A 189 -1.18 13.26 -10.69
C THR A 189 -1.75 11.85 -10.57
N ASP A 190 -0.87 10.85 -10.60
CA ASP A 190 -1.25 9.48 -10.25
C ASP A 190 -0.92 9.19 -8.79
N VAL A 191 -1.78 8.41 -8.13
CA VAL A 191 -1.65 8.08 -6.72
C VAL A 191 -1.83 6.58 -6.56
N ARG A 192 -0.94 5.93 -5.82
CA ARG A 192 -0.95 4.49 -5.56
C ARG A 192 -0.87 4.23 -4.06
N LEU A 193 -1.69 3.31 -3.57
CA LEU A 193 -1.68 2.91 -2.17
C LEU A 193 -0.83 1.64 -2.00
N ILE A 194 0.07 1.65 -1.01
CA ILE A 194 0.95 0.51 -0.69
C ILE A 194 0.78 0.06 0.77
N ASP A 195 1.53 -0.94 1.21
CA ASP A 195 1.41 -1.56 2.56
C ASP A 195 -0.03 -2.00 2.87
N LEU A 196 -0.51 -2.92 2.05
CA LEU A 196 -1.85 -3.45 2.17
C LEU A 196 -1.93 -4.64 3.13
N GLU A 197 -0.87 -4.94 3.89
CA GLU A 197 -0.83 -6.08 4.80
C GLU A 197 -2.01 -6.03 5.77
N LYS A 198 -2.35 -4.87 6.33
CA LYS A 198 -3.43 -4.74 7.33
C LYS A 198 -4.78 -4.31 6.73
N ALA A 199 -4.87 -4.14 5.41
CA ALA A 199 -6.11 -3.72 4.78
C ALA A 199 -7.23 -4.76 4.96
N LYS A 200 -8.48 -4.31 5.05
CA LYS A 200 -9.65 -5.19 5.21
C LYS A 200 -10.95 -4.50 4.78
N TRP A 201 -11.92 -5.30 4.37
CA TRP A 201 -13.27 -4.82 4.11
C TRP A 201 -14.03 -4.49 5.41
N ARG A 202 -14.84 -3.44 5.39
CA ARG A 202 -15.75 -3.05 6.48
C ARG A 202 -17.06 -2.48 5.92
N PRO A 203 -18.22 -2.77 6.53
CA PRO A 203 -19.51 -2.36 5.96
C PRO A 203 -19.77 -0.85 6.03
N ILE A 204 -19.34 -0.21 7.13
CA ILE A 204 -19.73 1.17 7.45
C ILE A 204 -18.64 2.17 7.06
N ARG A 205 -18.92 3.03 6.07
CA ARG A 205 -17.97 4.04 5.54
C ARG A 205 -17.45 4.99 6.61
N SER A 206 -18.32 5.45 7.52
CA SER A 206 -17.93 6.43 8.54
C SER A 206 -16.91 5.84 9.52
N ILE A 207 -17.02 4.56 9.86
CA ILE A 207 -16.04 3.87 10.71
C ILE A 207 -14.69 3.75 9.99
N ILE A 208 -14.71 3.39 8.70
CA ILE A 208 -13.51 3.33 7.85
C ILE A 208 -12.83 4.70 7.83
N ALA A 209 -13.56 5.73 7.41
CA ALA A 209 -13.07 7.09 7.29
C ALA A 209 -12.51 7.60 8.62
N THR A 210 -13.23 7.40 9.73
CA THR A 210 -12.77 7.81 11.06
C THR A 210 -11.49 7.07 11.47
N ARG A 211 -11.30 5.81 11.11
CA ARG A 211 -10.08 5.06 11.45
C ARG A 211 -8.87 5.51 10.63
N ASP A 212 -9.05 5.63 9.32
CA ASP A 212 -7.96 5.86 8.37
C ASP A 212 -7.59 7.34 8.28
N LEU A 213 -8.56 8.25 8.18
CA LEU A 213 -8.28 9.70 8.18
C LEU A 213 -7.71 10.17 9.52
N TYR A 214 -8.08 9.54 10.63
CA TYR A 214 -7.41 9.74 11.91
C TYR A 214 -5.92 9.40 11.85
N SER A 215 -5.55 8.22 11.34
CA SER A 215 -4.15 7.83 11.17
C SER A 215 -3.38 8.82 10.30
N LEU A 216 -3.99 9.19 9.16
CA LEU A 216 -3.41 10.12 8.19
C LEU A 216 -3.13 11.48 8.86
N TYR A 217 -4.15 12.08 9.46
CA TYR A 217 -4.06 13.40 10.09
C TYR A 217 -3.14 13.45 11.30
N ARG A 218 -2.97 12.33 12.00
CA ARG A 218 -2.00 12.21 13.10
C ARG A 218 -0.56 12.27 12.60
N CYS A 219 -0.28 11.69 11.43
CA CYS A 219 1.05 11.64 10.83
C CYS A 219 1.30 12.77 9.81
N ALA A 220 0.29 13.57 9.49
CA ALA A 220 0.37 14.71 8.58
C ALA A 220 0.97 15.96 9.27
N GLY A 221 2.24 15.85 9.67
CA GLY A 221 3.04 16.98 10.15
C GLY A 221 3.16 18.07 9.08
N GLY A 222 3.13 19.34 9.50
CA GLY A 222 3.23 20.50 8.59
C GLY A 222 1.95 20.86 7.82
N TRP A 223 0.87 20.06 7.94
CA TRP A 223 -0.42 20.39 7.32
C TRP A 223 -1.19 21.43 8.13
N SER A 224 -1.52 22.56 7.51
CA SER A 224 -2.37 23.58 8.12
C SER A 224 -3.81 23.11 8.33
N ARG A 225 -4.57 23.82 9.18
CA ARG A 225 -6.02 23.61 9.33
C ARG A 225 -6.74 23.70 7.99
N THR A 226 -6.33 24.64 7.14
CA THR A 226 -6.93 24.87 5.82
C THR A 226 -6.61 23.74 4.84
N ASP A 227 -5.41 23.18 4.87
CA ASP A 227 -5.04 22.05 3.99
C ASP A 227 -5.80 20.78 4.40
N ARG A 228 -5.96 20.54 5.71
CA ARG A 228 -6.79 19.44 6.24
C ARG A 228 -8.26 19.60 5.83
N LEU A 229 -8.81 20.81 5.91
CA LEU A 229 -10.18 21.10 5.48
C LEU A 229 -10.36 20.89 3.97
N ARG A 230 -9.44 21.41 3.13
CA ARG A 230 -9.48 21.21 1.67
C ARG A 230 -9.40 19.74 1.29
N PHE A 231 -8.51 18.99 1.95
CA PHE A 231 -8.46 17.55 1.79
C PHE A 231 -9.82 16.92 2.12
N PHE A 232 -10.43 17.29 3.25
CA PHE A 232 -11.67 16.68 3.70
C PHE A 232 -12.84 17.01 2.75
N LEU A 233 -12.93 18.24 2.27
CA LEU A 233 -13.89 18.67 1.25
C LEU A 233 -13.73 17.88 -0.05
N ALA A 234 -12.49 17.76 -0.57
CA ALA A 234 -12.21 16.94 -1.75
C ALA A 234 -12.47 15.44 -1.53
N TYR A 235 -12.27 14.94 -0.32
CA TYR A 235 -12.57 13.55 0.06
C TYR A 235 -14.08 13.30 0.15
N ARG A 236 -14.85 14.29 0.60
CA ARG A 236 -16.32 14.22 0.66
C ARG A 236 -16.97 14.52 -0.68
N ASP A 237 -16.24 15.18 -1.58
CA ASP A 237 -16.75 15.71 -2.84
C ASP A 237 -17.80 16.81 -2.58
N GLU A 238 -17.45 17.75 -1.70
CA GLU A 238 -18.31 18.85 -1.24
C GLU A 238 -17.56 20.17 -1.34
N ASP A 239 -18.24 21.26 -1.73
CA ASP A 239 -17.66 22.62 -1.69
C ASP A 239 -17.69 23.23 -0.28
N HIS A 240 -18.71 22.85 0.49
CA HIS A 240 -18.90 23.28 1.88
C HIS A 240 -19.29 22.08 2.75
N LEU A 241 -18.89 22.11 4.03
CA LEU A 241 -19.16 20.99 4.94
C LEU A 241 -20.67 20.82 5.19
N SER A 242 -21.22 19.71 4.72
CA SER A 242 -22.57 19.26 5.07
C SER A 242 -22.70 18.96 6.57
N VAL A 243 -23.94 18.86 7.07
CA VAL A 243 -24.19 18.50 8.49
C VAL A 243 -23.55 17.15 8.84
N GLU A 244 -23.65 16.17 7.95
CA GLU A 244 -23.03 14.86 8.11
C GLU A 244 -21.50 14.94 8.12
N SER A 245 -20.94 15.68 7.17
CA SER A 245 -19.49 15.90 7.07
C SER A 245 -18.93 16.62 8.29
N LYS A 246 -19.66 17.59 8.86
CA LYS A 246 -19.32 18.21 10.15
C LYS A 246 -19.29 17.18 11.27
N LYS A 247 -20.28 16.29 11.34
CA LYS A 247 -20.38 15.23 12.37
C LYS A 247 -19.20 14.25 12.27
N LEU A 248 -18.88 13.79 11.05
CA LEU A 248 -17.74 12.92 10.78
C LEU A 248 -16.40 13.59 11.12
N LEU A 249 -16.20 14.83 10.67
CA LEU A 249 -14.96 15.56 10.93
C LEU A 249 -14.75 15.79 12.43
N ARG A 250 -15.81 16.14 13.17
CA ARG A 250 -15.76 16.24 14.64
C ARG A 250 -15.36 14.93 15.30
N SER A 251 -15.86 13.78 14.85
CA SER A 251 -15.47 12.46 15.35
C SER A 251 -13.96 12.21 15.16
N ILE A 252 -13.41 12.55 13.98
CA ILE A 252 -11.98 12.43 13.69
C ILE A 252 -11.16 13.35 14.60
N VAL A 253 -11.56 14.61 14.72
CA VAL A 253 -10.85 15.63 15.52
C VAL A 253 -10.88 15.28 17.01
N LYS A 254 -12.02 14.86 17.55
CA LYS A 254 -12.14 14.41 18.94
C LYS A 254 -11.12 13.32 19.25
N ARG A 255 -11.01 12.32 18.37
CA ARG A 255 -10.03 11.23 18.51
C ARG A 255 -8.58 11.70 18.45
N LEU A 256 -8.28 12.73 17.66
CA LEU A 256 -6.95 13.37 17.61
C LEU A 256 -6.60 14.06 18.93
N VAL A 257 -7.56 14.80 19.51
CA VAL A 257 -7.38 15.53 20.78
C VAL A 257 -7.25 14.56 21.96
N ASP A 258 -8.16 13.58 22.07
CA ASP A 258 -8.18 12.63 23.19
C ASP A 258 -6.87 11.85 23.32
N LYS A 259 -6.21 11.53 22.19
CA LYS A 259 -4.91 10.87 22.19
C LYS A 259 -3.75 11.81 22.54
N LYS A 260 -3.79 13.08 22.11
CA LYS A 260 -2.78 14.08 22.52
C LYS A 260 -2.79 14.34 24.02
N ARG A 261 -3.93 14.16 24.69
CA ARG A 261 -4.06 14.28 26.16
C ARG A 261 -3.55 13.06 26.94
N ARG A 262 -3.24 11.96 26.25
CA ARG A 262 -2.79 10.69 26.85
C ARG A 262 -1.29 10.41 26.62
N VAL A 263 -0.59 11.32 25.95
CA VAL A 263 0.85 11.30 25.66
C VAL A 263 1.45 12.47 26.39
#